data_AF-A0A9X3I6E6-F1
#
_entry.id   AF-A0A9X3I6E6-F1
#
_cell.length_a   1.000
_cell.length_b   1.000
_cell.length_c   1.000
_cell.angle_alpha   90.00
_cell.angle_beta   90.00
_cell.angle_gamma   90.00
#
_symmetry.space_group_name_H-M   'P 1'
#
loop_
_entity.id
_entity.type
_entity.pdbx_description
1 polymer ?
#
loop_
_entity_poly.entity_id
_entity_poly.type
_entity_poly.pdbx_seq_one_letter_code
_entity_poly.pdbx_strand_id
1 'polypeptide(L)'
;MDKQILEESLASVGLPDDGLTVRFYEILFERYPDVEPMFQRDNKVQAAMLRTAIVSVIDNLDDGEWLTTNLESLGQRHAAMGVTAPMYEAVGECMIAAMTEIGGDAWTPAMTREWGEALSAVSALMLAGYPHT
;
A
#
# COMPACT_ATOMS: atom_id res chain seq x y z
N MET A 1 4.57 -5.21 -14.46
CA MET A 1 4.68 -3.90 -13.81
C MET A 1 5.19 -2.82 -14.77
N ASP A 2 4.25 -2.05 -15.27
CA ASP A 2 4.45 -0.82 -16.03
C ASP A 2 4.50 0.38 -15.06
N LYS A 3 5.69 0.97 -14.89
CA LYS A 3 5.90 2.12 -13.99
C LYS A 3 5.10 3.35 -14.41
N GLN A 4 4.94 3.58 -15.72
CA GLN A 4 4.21 4.75 -16.21
C GLN A 4 2.72 4.66 -15.84
N ILE A 5 2.11 3.48 -15.96
CA ILE A 5 0.72 3.26 -15.53
C ILE A 5 0.57 3.53 -14.03
N LEU A 6 1.51 3.09 -13.20
CA LEU A 6 1.46 3.32 -11.74
C LEU A 6 1.59 4.80 -11.39
N GLU A 7 2.53 5.52 -12.01
CA GLU A 7 2.72 6.97 -11.79
C GLU A 7 1.51 7.79 -12.24
N GLU A 8 1.02 7.57 -13.46
CA GLU A 8 -0.12 8.29 -14.03
C GLU A 8 -1.41 8.01 -13.25
N SER A 9 -1.65 6.75 -12.87
CA SER A 9 -2.83 6.38 -12.09
C SER A 9 -2.75 6.87 -10.65
N LEU A 10 -1.57 6.89 -10.01
CA LEU A 10 -1.41 7.50 -8.69
C LEU A 10 -1.71 9.00 -8.73
N ALA A 11 -1.25 9.69 -9.77
CA ALA A 11 -1.50 11.12 -9.95
C ALA A 11 -2.98 11.42 -10.18
N SER A 12 -3.72 10.55 -10.87
CA SER A 12 -5.15 10.73 -11.13
C SER A 12 -6.05 10.48 -9.92
N VAL A 13 -5.62 9.63 -8.99
CA VAL A 13 -6.32 9.34 -7.72
C VAL A 13 -5.76 10.10 -6.52
N GLY A 14 -4.71 10.89 -6.73
CA GLY A 14 -4.06 11.72 -5.72
C GLY A 14 -4.92 12.93 -5.36
N LEU A 15 -5.82 12.76 -4.39
CA LEU A 15 -6.58 13.87 -3.81
C LEU A 15 -5.66 14.81 -2.99
N PRO A 16 -5.95 16.12 -2.93
CA PRO A 16 -5.36 17.01 -1.94
C PRO A 16 -5.57 16.47 -0.51
N ASP A 17 -4.67 16.84 0.41
CA ASP A 17 -4.83 16.61 1.86
C ASP A 17 -5.08 15.14 2.28
N ASP A 18 -4.34 14.19 1.67
CA ASP A 18 -4.38 12.77 2.02
C ASP A 18 -5.70 12.02 1.71
N GLY A 19 -6.55 12.56 0.82
CA GLY A 19 -7.89 12.00 0.56
C GLY A 19 -7.92 10.53 0.11
N LEU A 20 -6.93 10.07 -0.67
CA LEU A 20 -6.77 8.65 -1.01
C LEU A 20 -6.60 7.80 0.24
N THR A 21 -5.72 8.23 1.14
CA THR A 21 -5.40 7.45 2.33
C THR A 21 -6.54 7.47 3.35
N VAL A 22 -7.26 8.59 3.46
CA VAL A 22 -8.49 8.66 4.26
C VAL A 22 -9.50 7.63 3.75
N ARG A 23 -9.77 7.61 2.45
CA ARG A 23 -10.73 6.67 1.87
C ARG A 23 -10.27 5.22 2.04
N PHE A 24 -8.98 4.96 1.88
CA PHE A 24 -8.39 3.66 2.17
C PHE A 24 -8.67 3.18 3.60
N TYR A 25 -8.45 4.03 4.62
CA TYR A 25 -8.69 3.64 6.01
C TYR A 25 -10.17 3.41 6.31
N GLU A 26 -11.07 4.22 5.73
CA GLU A 26 -12.52 3.98 5.83
C GLU A 26 -12.89 2.58 5.33
N ILE A 27 -12.41 2.21 4.14
CA ILE A 27 -12.68 0.90 3.53
C ILE A 27 -12.03 -0.23 4.34
N LEU A 28 -10.80 -0.03 4.82
CA LEU A 28 -10.08 -1.02 5.61
C LEU A 28 -10.81 -1.35 6.91
N PHE A 29 -11.26 -0.34 7.66
CA PHE A 29 -11.94 -0.57 8.94
C PHE A 29 -13.38 -1.03 8.77
N GLU A 30 -14.03 -0.69 7.65
CA GLU A 30 -15.34 -1.26 7.31
C GLU A 30 -15.26 -2.77 7.03
N ARG A 31 -14.26 -3.21 6.27
CA ARG A 31 -14.12 -4.62 5.85
C ARG A 31 -13.37 -5.49 6.87
N TYR A 32 -12.41 -4.91 7.57
CA TYR A 32 -11.51 -5.58 8.50
C TYR A 32 -11.45 -4.82 9.84
N PRO A 33 -12.56 -4.71 10.58
CA PRO A 33 -12.61 -3.94 11.83
C PRO A 33 -11.58 -4.41 12.87
N ASP A 34 -11.20 -5.69 12.84
CA ASP A 34 -10.22 -6.26 13.77
C ASP A 34 -8.81 -5.68 13.61
N VAL A 35 -8.49 -5.03 12.47
CA VAL A 35 -7.18 -4.38 12.29
C VAL A 35 -7.15 -2.95 12.83
N GLU A 36 -8.30 -2.31 13.02
CA GLU A 36 -8.42 -0.91 13.48
C GLU A 36 -7.60 -0.62 14.77
N PRO A 37 -7.58 -1.51 15.80
CA PRO A 37 -6.77 -1.29 16.99
C PRO A 37 -5.26 -1.18 16.73
N MET A 38 -4.75 -1.68 15.60
CA MET A 38 -3.35 -1.55 15.21
C MET A 38 -3.01 -0.15 14.68
N PHE A 39 -4.03 0.65 14.34
CA PHE A 39 -3.91 1.97 13.72
C PHE A 39 -4.24 3.14 14.67
N GLN A 40 -4.13 2.96 15.99
CA GLN A 40 -4.47 3.99 17.00
C GLN A 40 -3.60 5.28 17.02
N ARG A 41 -2.73 5.53 16.03
CA ARG A 41 -2.02 6.81 15.91
C ARG A 41 -2.90 7.84 15.21
N ASP A 42 -2.47 9.10 15.22
CA ASP A 42 -3.12 10.16 14.43
C ASP A 42 -3.23 9.73 12.95
N ASN A 43 -4.48 9.65 12.46
CA ASN A 43 -4.81 9.23 11.10
C ASN A 43 -4.06 10.05 10.04
N LYS A 44 -3.79 11.34 10.27
CA LYS A 44 -3.05 12.18 9.32
C LYS A 44 -1.58 11.78 9.23
N VAL A 45 -0.96 11.47 10.37
CA VAL A 45 0.43 11.02 10.40
C VAL A 45 0.57 9.69 9.68
N GLN A 46 -0.33 8.75 9.94
CA GLN A 46 -0.34 7.47 9.25
C GLN A 46 -0.61 7.63 7.76
N ALA A 47 -1.52 8.53 7.41
CA ALA A 47 -1.85 8.79 6.03
C ALA A 47 -0.67 9.33 5.22
N ALA A 48 0.05 10.30 5.78
CA ALA A 48 1.28 10.84 5.20
C ALA A 48 2.38 9.77 5.11
N MET A 49 2.53 8.91 6.13
CA MET A 49 3.50 7.81 6.13
C MET A 49 3.20 6.79 5.01
N LEU A 50 1.95 6.38 4.86
CA LEU A 50 1.53 5.44 3.82
C LEU A 50 1.74 6.04 2.43
N ARG A 51 1.33 7.30 2.22
CA ARG A 51 1.55 8.02 0.96
C ARG A 51 3.04 8.07 0.61
N THR A 52 3.88 8.42 1.58
CA THR A 52 5.34 8.48 1.40
C THR A 52 5.91 7.11 1.03
N ALA A 53 5.44 6.04 1.67
CA ALA A 53 5.88 4.68 1.37
C ALA A 53 5.52 4.26 -0.07
N ILE A 54 4.28 4.52 -0.50
CA ILE A 54 3.80 4.20 -1.86
C ILE A 54 4.62 4.95 -2.92
N VAL A 55 4.79 6.26 -2.75
CA VAL A 55 5.59 7.08 -3.67
C VAL A 55 7.04 6.58 -3.73
N SER A 56 7.65 6.28 -2.58
CA SER A 56 9.03 5.79 -2.53
C SER A 56 9.21 4.46 -3.25
N VAL A 57 8.24 3.55 -3.15
CA VAL A 57 8.27 2.28 -3.90
C VAL A 57 8.20 2.55 -5.40
N ILE A 58 7.26 3.39 -5.85
CA ILE A 58 7.10 3.70 -7.28
C ILE A 58 8.36 4.34 -7.85
N ASP A 59 8.92 5.33 -7.16
CA ASP A 59 10.13 6.04 -7.58
C ASP A 59 11.31 5.08 -7.79
N ASN A 60 11.41 4.05 -6.95
CA ASN A 60 12.51 3.07 -6.92
C ASN A 60 12.16 1.72 -7.56
N LEU A 61 11.11 1.61 -8.39
CA LEU A 61 10.72 0.31 -8.98
C LEU A 61 11.81 -0.38 -9.78
N ASP A 62 12.74 0.39 -10.34
CA ASP A 62 13.85 -0.09 -11.16
C ASP A 62 15.12 -0.39 -10.32
N ASP A 63 15.11 -0.08 -9.03
CA ASP A 63 16.22 -0.29 -8.09
C ASP A 63 15.93 -1.48 -7.16
N GLY A 64 16.22 -2.68 -7.66
CA GLY A 64 15.98 -3.92 -6.92
C GLY A 64 16.75 -4.03 -5.61
N GLU A 65 17.95 -3.45 -5.51
CA GLU A 65 18.75 -3.46 -4.28
C GLU A 65 18.12 -2.56 -3.21
N TRP A 66 17.69 -1.36 -3.61
CA TRP A 66 16.96 -0.44 -2.75
C TRP A 66 15.66 -1.08 -2.26
N LEU A 67 14.86 -1.67 -3.16
CA LEU A 67 13.59 -2.28 -2.81
C LEU A 67 13.78 -3.41 -1.79
N THR A 68 14.70 -4.33 -2.07
CA THR A 68 14.97 -5.48 -1.17
C THR A 68 15.39 -4.98 0.21
N THR A 69 16.41 -4.13 0.27
CA THR A 69 16.99 -3.65 1.53
C THR A 69 15.97 -2.89 2.38
N ASN A 70 15.21 -1.98 1.77
CA ASN A 70 14.30 -1.12 2.51
C ASN A 70 13.00 -1.85 2.87
N LEU A 71 12.45 -2.68 1.99
CA LEU A 71 11.20 -3.39 2.25
C LEU A 71 11.38 -4.56 3.22
N GLU A 72 12.50 -5.29 3.18
CA GLU A 72 12.78 -6.30 4.20
C GLU A 72 12.94 -5.67 5.59
N SER A 73 13.67 -4.55 5.69
CA SER A 73 13.80 -3.78 6.94
C SER A 73 12.46 -3.26 7.45
N LEU A 74 11.59 -2.78 6.56
CA LEU A 74 10.23 -2.38 6.91
C LEU A 74 9.38 -3.58 7.34
N GLY A 75 9.57 -4.73 6.71
CA GLY A 75 8.97 -6.02 7.04
C GLY A 75 9.29 -6.49 8.46
N GLN A 76 10.56 -6.41 8.87
CA GLN A 76 10.99 -6.72 10.26
C GLN A 76 10.23 -5.88 11.29
N ARG A 77 10.02 -4.58 11.00
CA ARG A 77 9.24 -3.70 11.87
C ARG A 77 7.76 -4.10 11.92
N HIS A 78 7.19 -4.49 10.78
CA HIS A 78 5.81 -4.99 10.72
C HIS A 78 5.62 -6.29 11.50
N ALA A 79 6.56 -7.22 11.39
CA ALA A 79 6.58 -8.45 12.18
C ALA A 79 6.60 -8.14 13.69
N ALA A 80 7.43 -7.20 14.13
CA ALA A 80 7.49 -6.77 15.52
C ALA A 80 6.20 -6.11 16.04
N MET A 81 5.36 -5.58 15.14
CA MET A 81 4.03 -5.03 15.44
C MET A 81 2.92 -6.09 15.40
N GLY A 82 3.24 -7.35 15.09
CA GLY A 82 2.27 -8.44 14.98
C GLY A 82 1.44 -8.43 13.70
N VAL A 83 1.90 -7.72 12.66
CA VAL A 83 1.27 -7.78 11.33
C VAL A 83 1.46 -9.19 10.76
N THR A 84 0.42 -9.71 10.10
CA THR A 84 0.39 -11.07 9.56
C THR A 84 0.25 -11.04 8.04
N ALA A 85 0.59 -12.14 7.36
CA ALA A 85 0.43 -12.23 5.89
C ALA A 85 -0.99 -11.90 5.40
N PRO A 86 -2.09 -12.41 6.03
CA PRO A 86 -3.45 -12.04 5.64
C PRO A 86 -3.75 -10.53 5.76
N MET A 87 -3.09 -9.81 6.67
CA MET A 87 -3.28 -8.36 6.80
C MET A 87 -2.69 -7.60 5.60
N TYR A 88 -1.65 -8.12 4.94
CA TYR A 88 -1.14 -7.52 3.70
C TYR A 88 -2.15 -7.66 2.55
N GLU A 89 -2.80 -8.83 2.45
CA GLU A 89 -3.84 -9.07 1.45
C GLU A 89 -5.01 -8.08 1.64
N ALA A 90 -5.48 -7.93 2.88
CA ALA A 90 -6.50 -6.96 3.26
C ALA A 90 -6.13 -5.52 2.88
N VAL A 91 -4.90 -5.09 3.19
CA VAL A 91 -4.40 -3.77 2.80
C VAL A 91 -4.37 -3.61 1.27
N GLY A 92 -3.89 -4.63 0.55
CA GLY A 92 -3.80 -4.59 -0.90
C GLY A 92 -5.16 -4.41 -1.57
N GLU A 93 -6.16 -5.20 -1.17
CA GLU A 93 -7.51 -5.08 -1.75
C GLU A 93 -8.22 -3.78 -1.38
N CYS A 94 -8.06 -3.29 -0.15
CA CYS A 94 -8.69 -2.04 0.29
C CYS A 94 -8.07 -0.83 -0.40
N MET A 95 -6.75 -0.85 -0.67
CA MET A 95 -6.07 0.20 -1.42
C MET A 95 -6.58 0.27 -2.87
N ILE A 96 -6.63 -0.88 -3.55
CA ILE A 96 -7.17 -0.95 -4.92
C ILE A 96 -8.64 -0.51 -4.96
N ALA A 97 -9.44 -0.89 -3.97
CA ALA A 97 -10.83 -0.45 -3.86
C ALA A 97 -10.92 1.08 -3.74
N ALA A 98 -10.12 1.70 -2.86
CA ALA A 98 -10.08 3.15 -2.70
C ALA A 98 -9.68 3.86 -4.01
N MET A 99 -8.64 3.37 -4.69
CA MET A 99 -8.20 3.93 -5.96
C MET A 99 -9.25 3.78 -7.06
N THR A 100 -9.93 2.63 -7.10
CA THR A 100 -11.01 2.37 -8.06
C THR A 100 -12.20 3.31 -7.84
N GLU A 101 -12.61 3.51 -6.58
CA GLU A 101 -13.70 4.43 -6.24
C GLU A 101 -13.37 5.88 -6.58
N ILE A 102 -12.13 6.33 -6.29
CA ILE A 102 -11.70 7.71 -6.57
C ILE A 102 -11.50 7.94 -8.08
N GLY A 103 -10.89 6.98 -8.77
CA GLY A 103 -10.60 7.09 -10.20
C GLY A 103 -11.84 6.98 -11.10
N GLY A 104 -12.92 6.37 -10.61
CA GLY A 104 -14.21 6.28 -11.32
C GLY A 104 -14.04 5.74 -12.74
N ASP A 105 -14.68 6.40 -13.72
CA ASP A 105 -14.63 5.99 -15.14
C ASP A 105 -13.21 6.05 -15.76
N ALA A 106 -12.28 6.79 -15.15
CA ALA A 106 -10.89 6.86 -15.61
C ALA A 106 -10.05 5.69 -15.07
N TRP A 107 -10.52 4.96 -14.06
CA TRP A 107 -9.80 3.82 -13.51
C TRP A 107 -10.01 2.58 -14.39
N THR A 108 -8.91 2.06 -14.92
CA THR A 108 -8.98 0.96 -15.91
C THR A 108 -8.64 -0.40 -15.30
N PRO A 109 -9.08 -1.51 -15.93
CA PRO A 109 -8.64 -2.86 -15.53
C PRO A 109 -7.11 -3.05 -15.61
N ALA A 110 -6.43 -2.32 -16.50
CA ALA A 110 -4.97 -2.34 -16.56
C ALA A 110 -4.35 -1.75 -15.30
N MET A 111 -4.84 -0.61 -14.83
CA MET A 111 -4.37 0.01 -13.56
C MET A 111 -4.57 -0.94 -12.38
N THR A 112 -5.74 -1.57 -12.28
CA THR A 112 -6.02 -2.58 -11.22
C THR A 112 -4.99 -3.71 -11.24
N ARG A 113 -4.66 -4.25 -12.42
CA ARG A 113 -3.67 -5.33 -12.57
C ARG A 113 -2.28 -4.87 -12.15
N GLU A 114 -1.80 -3.73 -12.66
CA GLU A 114 -0.45 -3.24 -12.34
C GLU A 114 -0.31 -2.92 -10.84
N TRP A 115 -1.34 -2.34 -10.21
CA TRP A 115 -1.34 -2.12 -8.76
C TRP A 115 -1.39 -3.42 -7.96
N GLY A 116 -2.15 -4.41 -8.42
CA GLY A 116 -2.17 -5.75 -7.83
C GLY A 116 -0.79 -6.41 -7.86
N GLU A 117 -0.09 -6.34 -8.99
CA GLU A 117 1.29 -6.84 -9.13
C GLU A 117 2.25 -6.09 -8.20
N ALA A 118 2.18 -4.76 -8.18
CA ALA A 118 3.04 -3.91 -7.35
C ALA A 118 2.87 -4.20 -5.86
N LEU A 119 1.63 -4.19 -5.36
CA LEU A 119 1.32 -4.43 -3.95
C LEU A 119 1.70 -5.85 -3.51
N SER A 120 1.51 -6.84 -4.40
CA SER A 120 1.93 -8.22 -4.14
C SER A 120 3.45 -8.34 -4.04
N ALA A 121 4.20 -7.68 -4.94
CA ALA A 121 5.65 -7.69 -4.92
C ALA A 121 6.22 -7.01 -3.66
N VAL A 122 5.65 -5.86 -3.27
CA VAL A 122 5.99 -5.17 -2.02
C VAL A 122 5.74 -6.07 -0.81
N SER A 123 4.56 -6.68 -0.74
CA SER A 123 4.19 -7.57 0.36
C SER A 123 5.12 -8.77 0.45
N ALA A 124 5.51 -9.36 -0.67
CA ALA A 124 6.45 -10.48 -0.72
C ALA A 124 7.84 -10.09 -0.17
N LEU A 125 8.38 -8.94 -0.56
CA LEU A 125 9.67 -8.44 -0.05
C LEU A 125 9.61 -8.11 1.45
N MET A 126 8.50 -7.50 1.90
CA MET A 126 8.31 -7.24 3.33
C MET A 126 8.21 -8.54 4.14
N LEU A 127 7.46 -9.53 3.64
CA LEU A 127 7.34 -10.84 4.29
C LEU A 127 8.67 -11.62 4.29
N ALA A 128 9.53 -11.44 3.27
CA ALA A 128 10.87 -12.03 3.26
C ALA A 128 11.74 -11.52 4.43
N GLY A 129 11.50 -10.28 4.89
CA GLY A 129 12.15 -9.73 6.07
C GLY A 129 11.66 -10.29 7.41
N TYR A 130 10.62 -11.12 7.44
CA TYR A 130 10.09 -11.65 8.70
C TYR A 130 11.09 -12.64 9.32
N PRO A 131 11.19 -12.70 10.66
CA PRO A 131 12.02 -13.70 11.33
C PRO A 131 11.60 -15.11 10.89
N HIS A 132 12.57 -15.89 10.41
CA HIS A 132 12.34 -17.31 10.19
C HIS A 132 12.17 -17.98 11.57
N THR A 133 11.03 -18.63 11.77
CA THR A 133 10.75 -19.43 12.98
C THR A 133 11.32 -20.83 12.86
#